data_AF-A0A2E9E9J4-F1
#
_entry.id   AF-A0A2E9E9J4-F1
#
_cell.length_a   1.000
_cell.length_b   1.000
_cell.length_c   1.000
_cell.angle_alpha   90.00
_cell.angle_beta   90.00
_cell.angle_gamma   90.00
#
_symmetry.space_group_name_H-M   'P 1'
#
loop_
_entity.id
_entity.type
_entity.pdbx_description
1 polymer ?
#
loop_
_entity_poly.entity_id
_entity_poly.type
_entity_poly.pdbx_seq_one_letter_code
_entity_poly.pdbx_strand_id
1 'polypeptide(L)'
;MIFGEFFEEEVDMETDENPSARVLRRWGRQELSVQGDYLKTRHRIENPKKSFYVRLRGTNSRELEPLEDNENENPWNDLWFYTNPIFIEVKGS
;
A
#
# COMPACT_ATOMS: atom_id res chain seq x y z
N MET A 1 -1.27 -3.51 1.93
CA MET A 1 -2.16 -2.65 1.12
C MET A 1 -2.19 -1.28 1.74
N ILE A 2 -1.71 -0.32 0.98
CA ILE A 2 -1.77 1.10 1.29
C ILE A 2 -3.06 1.64 0.67
N PHE A 3 -3.72 2.53 1.39
CA PHE A 3 -4.94 3.24 0.99
C PHE A 3 -4.70 4.73 1.18
N GLY A 4 -5.14 5.56 0.25
CA GLY A 4 -5.18 7.01 0.42
C GLY A 4 -6.41 7.59 -0.27
N GLU A 5 -7.09 8.51 0.40
CA GLU A 5 -8.18 9.30 -0.16
C GLU A 5 -7.63 10.36 -1.11
N PHE A 6 -8.45 10.74 -2.09
CA PHE A 6 -8.23 11.97 -2.83
C PHE A 6 -8.65 13.13 -1.95
N PHE A 7 -7.84 14.18 -1.95
CA PHE A 7 -8.09 15.39 -1.20
C PHE A 7 -7.99 16.58 -2.15
N GLU A 8 -8.83 17.58 -1.90
CA GLU A 8 -8.84 18.84 -2.66
C GLU A 8 -7.99 19.92 -1.99
N GLU A 9 -7.65 19.74 -0.72
CA GLU A 9 -6.82 20.68 0.02
C GLU A 9 -5.42 20.75 -0.59
N GLU A 10 -4.93 21.97 -0.78
CA GLU A 10 -3.58 22.23 -1.26
C GLU A 10 -2.58 21.70 -0.23
N VAL A 11 -2.06 20.51 -0.48
CA VAL A 11 -0.87 20.00 0.21
C VAL A 11 0.31 20.62 -0.49
N ASP A 12 1.27 21.10 0.29
CA ASP A 12 2.54 21.60 -0.22
C ASP A 12 3.14 20.57 -1.18
N MET A 13 3.18 20.93 -2.48
CA MET A 13 3.63 20.02 -3.54
C MET A 13 5.09 19.61 -3.37
N GLU A 14 5.85 20.32 -2.53
CA GLU A 14 7.24 19.97 -2.20
C GLU A 14 7.34 18.79 -1.22
N THR A 15 6.24 18.41 -0.56
CA THR A 15 6.26 17.30 0.42
C THR A 15 6.14 15.93 -0.24
N ASP A 16 5.60 15.81 -1.46
CA ASP A 16 5.24 14.52 -2.10
C ASP A 16 4.47 13.57 -1.17
N GLU A 17 3.64 14.14 -0.29
CA GLU A 17 2.86 13.41 0.71
C GLU A 17 1.37 13.39 0.38
N ASN A 18 0.72 12.27 0.72
CA ASN A 18 -0.72 12.21 0.87
C ASN A 18 -1.03 12.00 2.36
N PRO A 19 -1.57 13.00 3.08
CA PRO A 19 -1.82 12.90 4.53
C PRO A 19 -2.78 11.78 4.94
N SER A 20 -3.62 11.30 4.02
CA SER A 20 -4.55 10.19 4.26
C SER A 20 -3.95 8.82 3.96
N ALA A 21 -2.74 8.78 3.36
CA ALA A 21 -2.07 7.54 3.02
C ALA A 21 -1.73 6.74 4.27
N ARG A 22 -2.21 5.51 4.33
CA ARG A 22 -2.00 4.61 5.47
C ARG A 22 -2.03 3.15 5.05
N VAL A 23 -1.42 2.29 5.86
CA VAL A 23 -1.55 0.84 5.68
C VAL A 23 -2.93 0.39 6.17
N LEU A 24 -3.84 0.14 5.24
CA LEU A 24 -5.20 -0.33 5.54
C LEU A 24 -5.23 -1.82 5.92
N ARG A 25 -4.39 -2.65 5.29
CA ARG A 25 -4.34 -4.09 5.56
C ARG A 25 -2.95 -4.68 5.30
N ARG A 26 -2.53 -5.61 6.16
CA ARG A 26 -1.38 -6.51 5.93
C ARG A 26 -1.89 -7.94 5.82
N TRP A 27 -1.21 -8.76 5.03
CA TRP A 27 -1.47 -10.20 4.96
C TRP A 27 -0.15 -10.92 5.15
N GLY A 28 -0.12 -11.86 6.09
CA GLY A 28 0.92 -12.87 6.14
C GLY A 28 0.73 -13.93 5.07
N ARG A 29 1.78 -14.69 4.77
CA ARG A 29 1.71 -15.81 3.80
C ARG A 29 0.58 -16.79 4.09
N GLN A 30 0.27 -17.03 5.37
CA GLN A 30 -0.78 -17.96 5.81
C GLN A 30 -2.21 -17.46 5.47
N GLU A 31 -2.40 -16.16 5.25
CA GLU A 31 -3.68 -15.57 4.88
C GLU A 31 -3.90 -15.51 3.35
N LEU A 32 -2.86 -15.86 2.58
CA LEU A 32 -2.89 -15.83 1.13
C LEU A 32 -3.20 -17.23 0.59
N SER A 33 -4.21 -17.31 -0.26
CA SER A 33 -4.53 -18.53 -1.00
C SER A 33 -3.66 -18.65 -2.25
N VAL A 34 -3.18 -19.85 -2.57
CA VAL A 34 -2.47 -20.11 -3.83
C VAL A 34 -3.50 -20.45 -4.91
N GLN A 35 -3.44 -19.75 -6.05
CA GLN A 35 -4.22 -20.06 -7.26
C GLN A 35 -3.29 -20.11 -8.47
N GLY A 36 -2.86 -21.33 -8.84
CA GLY A 36 -1.83 -21.52 -9.86
C GLY A 36 -0.54 -20.80 -9.44
N ASP A 37 -0.07 -19.92 -10.31
CA ASP A 37 1.15 -19.12 -10.07
C ASP A 37 0.91 -17.85 -9.24
N TYR A 38 -0.33 -17.61 -8.78
CA TYR A 38 -0.70 -16.38 -8.07
C TYR A 38 -0.99 -16.62 -6.59
N LEU A 39 -0.63 -15.62 -5.78
CA LEU A 39 -1.17 -15.46 -4.43
C LEU A 39 -2.41 -14.58 -4.48
N LYS A 40 -3.49 -15.05 -3.88
CA LYS A 40 -4.80 -14.39 -3.93
C LYS A 40 -5.31 -14.11 -2.53
N THR A 41 -5.84 -12.90 -2.38
CA THR A 41 -6.57 -12.42 -1.20
C THR A 41 -7.78 -11.61 -1.65
N ARG A 42 -8.67 -11.28 -0.71
CA ARG A 42 -9.82 -10.39 -0.91
C ARG A 42 -9.94 -9.45 0.27
N HIS A 43 -10.19 -8.18 -0.02
CA HIS A 43 -10.56 -7.18 0.97
C HIS A 43 -11.78 -6.42 0.50
N ARG A 44 -12.65 -6.08 1.44
CA ARG A 44 -13.82 -5.26 1.20
C ARG A 44 -13.61 -3.91 1.89
N ILE A 45 -13.75 -2.84 1.12
CA ILE A 45 -13.74 -1.47 1.63
C ILE A 45 -15.21 -1.09 1.85
N GLU A 46 -15.61 -0.90 3.09
CA GLU A 46 -17.01 -0.63 3.45
C GLU A 46 -17.32 0.86 3.31
N ASN A 47 -18.43 1.16 2.62
CA ASN A 47 -19.03 2.50 2.53
C ASN A 47 -18.03 3.66 2.29
N PRO A 48 -17.18 3.59 1.26
CA PRO A 48 -16.24 4.68 0.97
C PRO A 48 -17.00 5.98 0.70
N LYS A 49 -16.55 7.07 1.33
CA LYS A 49 -17.20 8.39 1.23
C LYS A 49 -16.50 9.33 0.25
N LYS A 50 -15.21 9.10 0.01
CA LYS A 50 -14.38 9.84 -0.93
C LYS A 50 -13.81 8.89 -1.97
N SER A 51 -13.50 9.41 -3.14
CA SER A 51 -12.64 8.72 -4.11
C SER A 51 -11.26 8.45 -3.51
N PHE A 52 -10.63 7.35 -3.89
CA PHE A 52 -9.41 6.88 -3.23
C PHE A 52 -8.53 6.06 -4.17
N TYR A 53 -7.30 5.77 -3.76
CA TYR A 53 -6.46 4.77 -4.38
C TYR A 53 -6.08 3.66 -3.39
N VAL A 54 -5.76 2.51 -3.95
CA VAL A 54 -5.09 1.43 -3.22
C VAL A 54 -3.85 0.99 -3.98
N ARG A 55 -2.80 0.60 -3.25
CA ARG A 55 -1.65 -0.08 -3.84
C ARG A 55 -1.17 -1.21 -2.94
N LEU A 56 -0.58 -2.24 -3.54
CA LEU A 56 0.07 -3.30 -2.80
C LEU A 56 1.55 -2.97 -2.65
N ARG A 57 2.04 -3.20 -1.43
CA ARG A 57 3.46 -3.20 -1.07
C ARG A 57 3.75 -4.56 -0.44
N GLY A 58 4.89 -5.14 -0.79
CA GLY A 58 5.41 -6.37 -0.19
C GLY A 58 6.89 -6.23 0.16
N THR A 59 7.35 -7.07 1.09
CA THR A 59 8.77 -7.24 1.39
C THR A 59 9.11 -8.73 1.43
N ASN A 60 10.36 -9.10 1.18
CA ASN A 60 10.90 -10.44 1.45
C ASN A 60 11.37 -10.61 2.92
N SER A 61 11.39 -9.55 3.71
CA SER A 61 11.80 -9.55 5.12
C SER A 61 10.59 -9.65 6.06
N ARG A 62 10.83 -9.47 7.38
CA ARG A 62 9.77 -9.36 8.40
C ARG A 62 9.48 -7.91 8.78
N GLU A 63 10.13 -6.95 8.13
CA GLU A 63 9.92 -5.54 8.40
C GLU A 63 8.53 -5.12 7.95
N LEU A 64 7.88 -4.28 8.75
CA LEU A 64 6.50 -3.86 8.49
C LEU A 64 6.42 -2.58 7.67
N GLU A 65 7.47 -1.75 7.77
CA GLU A 65 7.68 -0.49 7.05
C GLU A 65 9.15 -0.42 6.63
N PRO A 66 9.45 0.19 5.46
CA PRO A 66 10.83 0.46 5.08
C PRO A 66 11.42 1.46 6.09
N LEU A 67 12.56 1.10 6.65
CA LEU A 67 13.34 1.98 7.53
C LEU A 67 14.54 2.51 6.76
N GLU A 68 15.27 3.43 7.36
CA GLU A 68 16.58 3.83 6.85
C GLU A 68 17.55 2.64 6.98
N ASP A 69 18.23 2.29 5.89
CA ASP A 69 19.18 1.19 5.86
C ASP A 69 20.34 1.44 6.82
N ASN A 70 20.79 0.40 7.53
CA ASN A 70 21.99 0.50 8.35
C ASN A 70 23.25 0.57 7.46
N GLU A 71 24.33 1.17 7.99
CA GLU A 71 25.62 1.14 7.28
C GLU A 71 26.05 -0.30 6.97
N ASN A 72 26.40 -0.56 5.70
CA ASN A 72 26.82 -1.86 5.16
C ASN A 72 25.74 -2.96 5.15
N GLU A 73 24.46 -2.58 5.20
CA GLU A 73 23.37 -3.52 4.97
C GLU A 73 23.40 -4.08 3.54
N ASN A 74 23.11 -5.38 3.40
CA ASN A 74 23.03 -6.01 2.08
C ASN A 74 21.63 -5.73 1.48
N PRO A 75 21.52 -4.97 0.38
CA PRO A 75 20.23 -4.56 -0.17
C PRO A 75 19.37 -5.72 -0.68
N TRP A 76 19.95 -6.90 -0.93
CA TRP A 76 19.21 -8.08 -1.36
C TRP A 76 18.44 -8.76 -0.22
N ASN A 77 18.74 -8.44 1.03
CA ASN A 77 18.08 -9.01 2.20
C ASN A 77 16.79 -8.27 2.58
N ASP A 78 16.62 -7.01 2.15
CA ASP A 78 15.42 -6.20 2.41
C ASP A 78 14.86 -5.58 1.12
N LEU A 79 14.26 -6.43 0.29
CA LEU A 79 13.64 -6.03 -0.97
C LEU A 79 12.20 -5.58 -0.75
N TRP A 80 11.92 -4.34 -1.15
CA TRP A 80 10.58 -3.80 -1.18
C TRP A 80 10.00 -3.77 -2.60
N PHE A 81 8.76 -4.23 -2.72
CA PHE A 81 8.04 -4.29 -3.99
C PHE A 81 6.79 -3.43 -3.92
N TYR A 82 6.53 -2.67 -4.98
CA TYR A 82 5.39 -1.78 -5.07
C TYR A 82 4.65 -1.99 -6.37
N THR A 83 3.32 -2.10 -6.29
CA THR A 83 2.49 -2.04 -7.49
C THR A 83 2.19 -0.59 -7.86
N ASN A 84 1.84 -0.37 -9.13
CA ASN A 84 1.13 0.84 -9.51
C ASN A 84 -0.17 0.94 -8.70
N PRO A 85 -0.59 2.14 -8.30
CA PRO A 85 -1.85 2.35 -7.63
C PRO A 85 -3.03 2.03 -8.57
N ILE A 86 -4.11 1.53 -7.98
CA ILE A 86 -5.42 1.43 -8.60
C ILE A 86 -6.27 2.55 -8.01
N PHE A 87 -6.85 3.37 -8.87
CA PHE A 87 -7.69 4.51 -8.51
C PHE A 87 -9.17 4.13 -8.60
N ILE A 88 -9.95 4.51 -7.60
CA ILE A 88 -11.38 4.23 -7.50
C ILE A 88 -12.11 5.56 -7.31
N GLU A 89 -13.00 5.87 -8.24
CA GLU A 89 -13.91 7.00 -8.15
C GLU A 89 -15.21 6.58 -7.45
N VAL A 90 -15.61 7.33 -6.41
CA VAL A 90 -16.89 7.17 -5.74
C VAL A 90 -17.85 8.22 -6.27
N LYS A 91 -18.90 7.80 -6.97
CA LYS A 91 -19.87 8.74 -7.53
C LYS A 91 -20.58 9.52 -6.42
N GLY A 92 -20.57 10.84 -6.52
CA GLY A 92 -21.22 11.74 -5.56
C GLY A 92 -20.41 12.00 -4.28
N SER A 93 -19.10 11.67 -4.29
CA SER A 93 -18.13 12.19 -3.31
C SER A 93 -17.72 13.61 -3.61
#